data_AF-A0AAV3R1D0-F1
#
_entry.id   AF-A0AAV3R1D0-F1
#
_cell.length_a   1.000
_cell.length_b   1.000
_cell.length_c   1.000
_cell.angle_alpha   90.00
_cell.angle_beta   90.00
_cell.angle_gamma   90.00
#
_symmetry.space_group_name_H-M   'P 1'
#
loop_
_entity.id
_entity.type
_entity.pdbx_description
1 polymer ?
#
loop_
_entity_poly.entity_id
_entity_poly.type
_entity_poly.pdbx_seq_one_letter_code
_entity_poly.pdbx_strand_id
1 'polypeptide(L)'
;MREDILSEDVARLYIAETIIAISSIHQHNYGHRDIKPDNLILDKNGHLKLSDFGLCKPLENKYSYSFLLRAEDLTAQESLTRNEANSGVSWPMPKDQLLQWKRNRRVLAYSTVGTLDYMAPEILLKKRYGMECDW
;
A
#
# COMPACT_ATOMS: atom_id res chain seq x y z
N MET A 1 30.05 -17.09 -10.40
CA MET A 1 30.75 -15.96 -9.75
C MET A 1 29.65 -15.03 -9.29
N ARG A 2 29.57 -14.70 -7.99
CA ARG A 2 28.67 -13.63 -7.52
C ARG A 2 29.38 -12.32 -7.82
N GLU A 3 28.72 -11.43 -8.54
CA GLU A 3 29.19 -10.06 -8.72
C GLU A 3 28.53 -9.22 -7.64
N ASP A 4 29.34 -8.60 -6.78
CA ASP A 4 28.83 -7.71 -5.72
C ASP A 4 28.43 -6.33 -6.28
N ILE A 5 28.85 -6.03 -7.51
CA ILE A 5 28.60 -4.75 -8.19
C ILE A 5 28.18 -5.05 -9.63
N LEU A 6 27.07 -4.47 -10.05
CA LEU A 6 26.59 -4.54 -11.43
C LEU A 6 27.19 -3.41 -12.26
N SER A 7 27.38 -3.66 -13.56
CA SER A 7 27.68 -2.58 -14.51
C SER A 7 26.52 -1.59 -14.61
N GLU A 8 26.79 -0.35 -14.99
CA GLU A 8 25.75 0.68 -15.10
C GLU A 8 24.62 0.26 -16.04
N ASP A 9 24.94 -0.43 -17.15
CA ASP A 9 23.95 -0.89 -18.11
C ASP A 9 23.00 -1.95 -17.53
N VAL A 10 23.54 -2.88 -16.75
CA VAL A 10 22.76 -3.94 -16.09
C VAL A 10 21.95 -3.34 -14.93
N ALA A 11 22.55 -2.44 -14.14
CA ALA A 11 21.84 -1.73 -13.08
C ALA A 11 20.68 -0.90 -13.64
N ARG A 12 20.89 -0.18 -14.75
CA ARG A 12 19.85 0.60 -15.43
C ARG A 12 18.66 -0.25 -15.84
N LEU A 13 18.92 -1.45 -16.39
CA LEU A 13 17.88 -2.39 -16.77
C LEU A 13 17.04 -2.81 -15.55
N TYR A 14 17.70 -3.31 -14.48
CA TYR A 14 16.98 -3.82 -13.31
C TYR A 14 16.28 -2.72 -12.50
N ILE A 15 16.86 -1.52 -12.42
CA ILE A 15 16.19 -0.38 -11.80
C ILE A 15 14.95 0.01 -12.61
N ALA A 16 15.02 0.04 -13.95
CA ALA A 16 13.86 0.32 -14.78
C ALA A 16 12.74 -0.72 -14.58
N GLU A 17 13.07 -2.01 -14.55
CA GLU A 17 12.09 -3.07 -14.28
C GLU A 17 11.52 -3.00 -12.86
N THR A 18 12.34 -2.65 -11.88
CA THR A 18 11.90 -2.44 -10.49
C THR A 18 10.89 -1.31 -10.39
N ILE A 19 11.16 -0.18 -11.03
CA ILE A 19 10.24 0.98 -11.08
C ILE A 19 8.90 0.57 -11.71
N ILE A 20 8.92 -0.21 -12.78
CA ILE A 20 7.70 -0.71 -13.44
C ILE A 20 6.92 -1.64 -12.51
N ALA A 21 7.60 -2.55 -11.81
CA ALA A 21 6.98 -3.48 -10.88
C ALA A 21 6.35 -2.75 -9.68
N ILE A 22 7.05 -1.78 -9.09
CA ILE A 22 6.56 -0.94 -7.99
C ILE A 22 5.36 -0.10 -8.46
N SER A 23 5.45 0.54 -9.62
CA SER A 23 4.33 1.29 -10.20
C SER A 23 3.08 0.40 -10.38
N SER A 24 3.27 -0.85 -10.81
CA SER A 24 2.17 -1.80 -10.98
C SER A 24 1.44 -2.08 -9.66
N ILE A 25 2.15 -2.33 -8.55
CA ILE A 25 1.50 -2.57 -7.24
C ILE A 25 0.83 -1.30 -6.70
N HIS A 26 1.44 -0.13 -6.93
CA HIS A 26 0.90 1.17 -6.51
C HIS A 26 -0.41 1.48 -7.25
N GLN A 27 -0.50 1.17 -8.55
CA GLN A 27 -1.73 1.30 -9.34
C GLN A 27 -2.89 0.45 -8.78
N HIS A 28 -2.58 -0.65 -8.11
CA HIS A 28 -3.57 -1.49 -7.41
C HIS A 28 -3.87 -1.01 -5.98
N ASN A 29 -3.39 0.17 -5.60
CA ASN A 29 -3.48 0.75 -4.25
C ASN A 29 -2.83 -0.13 -3.18
N TYR A 30 -1.66 -0.71 -3.45
CA TYR A 30 -0.83 -1.38 -2.45
C TYR A 30 0.57 -0.78 -2.38
N GLY A 31 1.13 -0.67 -1.19
CA GLY A 31 2.55 -0.40 -0.97
C GLY A 31 3.28 -1.67 -0.52
N HIS A 32 4.52 -1.86 -0.98
CA HIS A 32 5.32 -3.06 -0.69
C HIS A 32 5.91 -3.04 0.73
N ARG A 33 6.55 -1.92 1.09
CA ARG A 33 7.17 -1.63 2.40
C ARG A 33 8.36 -2.51 2.78
N ASP A 34 8.93 -3.27 1.85
CA ASP A 34 10.16 -4.05 2.06
C ASP A 34 10.88 -4.26 0.72
N ILE A 35 11.09 -3.17 -0.01
CA ILE A 35 11.87 -3.19 -1.26
C ILE A 35 13.35 -3.35 -0.90
N LYS A 36 13.95 -4.46 -1.32
CA LYS A 36 15.36 -4.79 -1.13
C LYS A 36 15.80 -5.81 -2.18
N PRO A 37 17.12 -5.94 -2.46
CA PRO A 37 17.63 -6.89 -3.45
C PRO A 37 17.15 -8.34 -3.24
N ASP A 38 17.00 -8.80 -2.00
CA ASP A 38 16.52 -10.14 -1.67
C ASP A 38 15.08 -10.43 -2.17
N ASN A 39 14.27 -9.37 -2.27
CA ASN A 39 12.87 -9.47 -2.70
C ASN A 39 12.71 -9.22 -4.22
N LEU A 40 13.80 -8.94 -4.93
CA LEU A 40 13.84 -8.77 -6.39
C LEU A 40 14.36 -10.06 -7.03
N ILE A 41 13.44 -10.90 -7.52
CA ILE A 41 13.77 -12.21 -8.08
C ILE A 41 13.80 -12.13 -9.61
N LEU A 42 14.71 -12.88 -10.23
CA LEU A 42 14.76 -13.03 -11.68
C LEU A 42 13.97 -14.27 -12.12
N ASP A 43 13.17 -14.13 -13.17
CA ASP A 43 12.54 -15.28 -13.81
C ASP A 43 13.52 -16.04 -14.73
N LYS A 44 13.04 -17.12 -15.36
CA LYS A 44 13.84 -17.97 -16.25
C LYS A 44 14.42 -17.24 -17.47
N ASN A 45 13.87 -16.08 -17.82
CA ASN A 45 14.33 -15.26 -18.93
C ASN A 45 15.23 -14.10 -18.45
N GLY A 46 15.44 -13.96 -17.15
CA GLY A 46 16.25 -12.91 -16.55
C GLY A 46 15.50 -11.60 -16.28
N HIS A 47 14.17 -11.58 -16.35
CA HIS A 47 13.37 -10.41 -16.01
C HIS A 47 13.04 -10.35 -14.52
N LEU A 48 13.07 -9.14 -13.96
CA LEU A 48 12.80 -8.88 -12.56
C LEU A 48 11.32 -9.04 -12.21
N LYS A 49 11.07 -9.65 -11.05
CA LYS A 49 9.77 -9.81 -10.41
C LYS A 49 9.88 -9.50 -8.92
N LEU A 50 8.87 -8.81 -8.40
CA LEU A 50 8.72 -8.59 -6.96
C LEU A 50 8.27 -9.88 -6.26
N SER A 51 8.76 -10.08 -5.05
CA SER A 51 8.43 -11.20 -4.17
C SER A 51 8.28 -10.73 -2.73
N ASP A 52 7.80 -11.63 -1.87
CA ASP A 52 7.53 -11.36 -0.45
C ASP A 52 6.56 -10.19 -0.18
N PHE A 53 5.27 -10.46 -0.38
CA PHE A 53 4.20 -9.52 -0.08
C PHE A 53 3.75 -9.58 1.39
N GLY A 54 4.52 -10.20 2.28
CA GLY A 54 4.14 -10.41 3.69
C GLY A 54 3.93 -9.11 4.47
N LEU A 55 4.64 -8.05 4.07
CA LEU A 55 4.49 -6.72 4.62
C LEU A 55 3.61 -5.80 3.77
N CYS A 56 3.07 -6.23 2.63
CA CYS A 56 2.28 -5.37 1.77
C CYS A 56 1.00 -4.89 2.45
N LYS A 57 0.62 -3.63 2.19
CA LYS A 57 -0.60 -3.04 2.76
C LYS A 57 -1.39 -2.25 1.71
N PRO A 58 -2.74 -2.35 1.77
CA PRO A 58 -3.59 -1.50 0.96
C PRO A 58 -3.41 -0.05 1.39
N LEU A 59 -3.15 0.81 0.43
CA LEU A 59 -3.07 2.25 0.56
C LEU A 59 -4.49 2.79 0.72
N GLU A 60 -4.71 3.66 1.71
CA GLU A 60 -6.00 4.30 1.90
C GLU A 60 -6.25 5.29 0.76
N ASN A 61 -7.20 4.95 -0.12
CA ASN A 61 -7.61 5.84 -1.19
C ASN A 61 -8.24 7.11 -0.58
N LYS A 62 -7.73 8.30 -0.92
CA LYS A 62 -8.27 9.58 -0.40
C LYS A 62 -9.79 9.70 -0.60
N TYR A 63 -10.31 9.05 -1.66
CA TYR A 63 -11.75 8.97 -1.98
C TYR A 63 -12.57 8.10 -1.01
N SER A 64 -11.98 7.08 -0.39
CA SER A 64 -12.67 6.26 0.61
C SER A 64 -12.93 7.05 1.90
N TYR A 65 -12.00 7.93 2.27
CA TYR A 65 -12.16 8.78 3.46
C TYR A 65 -13.24 9.84 3.24
N SER A 66 -13.26 10.51 2.08
CA SER A 66 -14.28 11.50 1.76
C SER A 66 -15.67 10.90 1.57
N PHE A 67 -15.79 9.67 1.05
CA PHE A 67 -17.07 8.96 0.99
C PHE A 67 -17.57 8.55 2.39
N LEU A 68 -16.68 8.01 3.25
CA LEU A 68 -17.05 7.63 4.62
C LEU A 68 -17.40 8.84 5.50
N LEU A 69 -16.70 9.97 5.35
CA LEU A 69 -17.04 11.21 6.04
C LEU A 69 -18.38 11.78 5.57
N ARG A 70 -18.67 11.76 4.25
CA ARG A 70 -19.98 12.16 3.73
C ARG A 70 -21.12 11.27 4.22
N ALA A 71 -20.87 9.97 4.38
CA ALA A 71 -21.87 9.04 4.90
C ALA A 71 -22.18 9.30 6.40
N GLU A 72 -21.22 9.81 7.17
CA GLU A 72 -21.45 10.25 8.55
C GLU A 72 -22.32 11.51 8.61
N ASP A 73 -22.14 12.48 7.70
CA ASP A 73 -23.00 13.68 7.62
C ASP A 73 -24.43 13.36 7.19
N LEU A 74 -24.62 12.42 6.25
CA LEU A 74 -25.96 12.04 5.76
C LEU A 74 -26.75 11.20 6.77
N THR A 75 -26.07 10.35 7.56
CA THR A 75 -26.75 9.50 8.56
C THR A 75 -27.17 10.24 9.83
N ALA A 76 -26.74 11.50 10.02
CA ALA A 76 -27.21 12.37 11.10
C ALA A 76 -28.56 13.05 10.79
N GLN A 77 -29.06 13.01 9.54
CA GLN A 77 -30.26 13.75 9.12
C GLN A 77 -31.43 12.92 8.58
N GLU A 78 -31.32 11.61 8.38
CA GLU A 78 -32.41 10.81 7.78
C GLU A 78 -33.02 9.79 8.75
N SER A 79 -33.82 10.29 9.69
CA SER A 79 -35.11 9.68 9.97
C SER A 79 -36.10 10.23 8.95
N LEU A 80 -36.72 9.35 8.14
CA LEU A 80 -37.73 9.59 7.10
C LEU A 80 -37.17 9.82 5.68
N THR A 81 -36.94 8.74 4.94
CA THR A 81 -37.73 8.37 3.74
C THR A 81 -37.13 7.12 3.08
N ARG A 82 -37.99 6.14 2.78
CA ARG A 82 -37.64 5.02 1.89
C ARG A 82 -37.56 5.56 0.46
N ASN A 83 -36.53 5.22 -0.30
CA ASN A 83 -36.67 4.43 -1.54
C ASN A 83 -35.34 4.17 -2.25
N GLU A 84 -35.40 3.10 -3.04
CA GLU A 84 -34.40 2.43 -3.84
C GLU A 84 -33.55 3.33 -4.76
N ALA A 85 -32.23 3.12 -4.71
CA ALA A 85 -31.31 2.98 -5.86
C ALA A 85 -29.90 3.45 -5.47
N ASN A 86 -28.97 2.51 -5.22
CA ASN A 86 -27.66 2.51 -5.89
C ASN A 86 -26.80 1.32 -5.50
N SER A 87 -26.24 0.68 -6.51
CA SER A 87 -25.19 -0.33 -6.44
C SER A 87 -23.87 0.27 -5.96
N GLY A 88 -23.72 0.46 -4.65
CA GLY A 88 -22.45 0.73 -3.98
C GLY A 88 -22.23 -0.32 -2.91
N VAL A 89 -21.07 -0.98 -2.95
CA VAL A 89 -20.69 -2.09 -2.04
C VAL A 89 -21.01 -1.74 -0.59
N SER A 90 -22.11 -2.31 -0.09
CA SER A 90 -22.49 -2.24 1.31
C SER A 90 -21.60 -3.22 2.06
N TRP A 91 -20.59 -2.71 2.77
CA TRP A 91 -19.82 -3.53 3.69
C TRP A 91 -20.71 -3.82 4.91
N PRO A 92 -21.13 -5.07 5.16
CA PRO A 92 -22.01 -5.40 6.28
C PRO A 92 -21.19 -5.52 7.59
N MET A 93 -20.29 -4.57 7.84
CA MET A 93 -19.44 -4.55 9.01
C MET A 93 -20.12 -3.72 10.11
N PRO A 94 -20.38 -4.30 11.31
CA PRO A 94 -20.90 -3.54 12.45
C PRO A 94 -20.06 -2.29 12.76
N LYS A 95 -20.70 -1.18 13.13
CA LYS A 95 -20.04 0.14 13.33
C LYS A 95 -18.82 0.07 14.24
N ASP A 96 -18.87 -0.74 15.29
CA ASP A 96 -17.76 -0.93 16.22
C ASP A 96 -16.57 -1.66 15.58
N GLN A 97 -16.84 -2.65 14.72
CA GLN A 97 -15.79 -3.33 13.95
C GLN A 97 -15.17 -2.40 12.90
N LEU A 98 -15.97 -1.50 12.30
CA LEU A 98 -15.46 -0.50 11.37
C LEU A 98 -14.52 0.49 12.09
N LEU A 99 -14.89 0.98 13.28
CA LEU A 99 -14.06 1.85 14.10
C LEU A 99 -12.77 1.15 14.55
N GLN A 100 -12.87 -0.10 14.98
CA GLN A 100 -11.73 -0.92 15.38
C GLN A 100 -10.79 -1.17 14.19
N TRP A 101 -11.33 -1.47 13.01
CA TRP A 101 -10.57 -1.60 11.78
C TRP A 101 -9.86 -0.29 11.38
N LYS A 102 -10.56 0.86 11.47
CA LYS A 102 -9.97 2.20 11.24
C LYS A 102 -8.80 2.45 12.21
N ARG A 103 -8.97 2.12 13.49
CA ARG A 103 -7.94 2.30 14.53
C ARG A 103 -6.73 1.39 14.29
N ASN A 104 -6.95 0.13 13.97
CA ASN A 104 -5.89 -0.83 13.66
C ASN A 104 -5.14 -0.45 12.38
N ARG A 105 -5.84 0.03 11.34
CA ARG A 105 -5.22 0.55 10.11
C ARG A 105 -4.31 1.74 10.38
N ARG A 106 -4.76 2.70 11.20
CA ARG A 106 -3.92 3.83 11.60
C ARG A 106 -2.66 3.35 12.29
N VAL A 107 -2.75 2.46 13.27
CA VAL A 107 -1.58 1.90 13.99
C VAL A 107 -0.61 1.20 13.03
N LEU A 108 -1.12 0.43 12.07
CA LEU A 108 -0.32 -0.28 11.07
C LEU A 108 0.46 0.68 10.15
N ALA A 109 -0.12 1.83 9.79
CA ALA A 109 0.55 2.87 9.00
C ALA A 109 1.68 3.61 9.75
N TYR A 110 1.84 3.37 11.05
CA TYR A 110 2.94 3.90 11.86
C TYR A 110 3.88 2.79 12.39
N SER A 111 3.64 1.53 12.00
CA SER A 111 4.49 0.42 12.44
C SER A 111 5.82 0.46 11.71
N THR A 112 6.90 0.31 12.47
CA THR A 112 8.26 0.09 11.96
C THR A 112 8.39 -1.38 11.55
N VAL A 113 8.46 -1.63 10.26
CA VAL A 113 8.60 -2.96 9.65
C VAL A 113 9.43 -2.85 8.39
N GLY A 114 10.09 -3.94 7.99
CA GLY A 114 11.00 -4.00 6.85
C GLY A 114 12.46 -4.08 7.29
N THR A 115 13.36 -3.91 6.33
CA THR A 115 14.81 -4.01 6.53
C THR A 115 15.42 -2.62 6.73
N LEU A 116 16.04 -2.37 7.89
CA LEU A 116 16.47 -1.02 8.33
C LEU A 116 17.35 -0.29 7.31
N ASP A 117 18.27 -1.01 6.64
CA ASP A 117 19.21 -0.43 5.67
C ASP A 117 18.53 0.15 4.42
N TYR A 118 17.29 -0.28 4.14
CA TYR A 118 16.50 0.09 2.96
C TYR A 118 15.23 0.87 3.33
N MET A 119 15.04 1.23 4.60
CA MET A 119 13.86 1.98 5.02
C MET A 119 13.98 3.47 4.70
N ALA A 120 12.90 4.04 4.18
CA ALA A 120 12.73 5.47 4.08
C ALA A 120 12.73 6.14 5.48
N PRO A 121 13.36 7.32 5.65
CA PRO A 121 13.55 7.95 6.96
C PRO A 121 12.24 8.31 7.68
N GLU A 122 11.16 8.59 6.95
CA GLU A 122 9.84 8.86 7.51
C GLU A 122 9.23 7.65 8.24
N ILE A 123 9.59 6.43 7.85
CA ILE A 123 9.18 5.19 8.52
C ILE A 123 9.80 5.14 9.93
N LEU A 124 11.09 5.48 10.03
CA LEU A 124 11.83 5.54 11.30
C LEU A 124 11.29 6.63 12.23
N LEU A 125 10.83 7.75 11.65
CA LEU A 125 10.25 8.86 12.38
C LEU A 125 8.80 8.61 12.84
N LYS A 126 8.24 7.41 12.60
CA LYS A 126 6.84 7.06 12.88
C LYS A 126 5.86 8.10 12.34
N LYS A 127 6.21 8.75 11.23
CA LYS A 127 5.30 9.62 10.49
C LYS A 127 4.38 8.74 9.66
N ARG A 128 3.27 9.31 9.23
CA ARG A 128 2.35 8.63 8.32
C ARG A 128 3.07 8.55 6.97
N TYR A 129 3.33 7.34 6.49
CA TYR A 129 3.98 7.10 5.20
C TYR A 129 2.99 6.50 4.21
N GLY A 130 3.10 6.89 2.94
CA GLY A 130 2.34 6.41 1.81
C GLY A 130 3.20 5.54 0.87
N MET A 131 2.82 5.51 -0.40
CA MET A 131 3.53 4.73 -1.43
C MET A 131 4.91 5.30 -1.77
N GLU A 132 5.17 6.54 -1.37
CA GLU A 132 6.44 7.22 -1.59
C GLU A 132 7.63 6.52 -0.95
N CYS A 133 7.40 5.72 0.09
CA CYS A 133 8.45 4.98 0.78
C CYS A 133 9.01 3.79 -0.01
N ASP A 134 8.37 3.39 -1.12
CA ASP A 134 8.87 2.34 -1.99
C ASP A 134 9.77 2.89 -3.13
N TRP A 135 9.86 4.21 -3.33
CA TRP A 135 10.71 4.85 -4.34
C TRP A 135 12.12 5.15 -3.81
#